data_AF-A0A845V2P0-F1
#
_entry.id   AF-A0A845V2P0-F1
#
_cell.length_a   1.000
_cell.length_b   1.000
_cell.length_c   1.000
_cell.angle_alpha   90.00
_cell.angle_beta   90.00
_cell.angle_gamma   90.00
#
_symmetry.space_group_name_H-M   'P 1'
#
loop_
_entity.id
_entity.type
_entity.pdbx_description
1 polymer ?
#
loop_
_entity_poly.entity_id
_entity_poly.type
_entity_poly.pdbx_seq_one_letter_code
_entity_poly.pdbx_strand_id
1 'polypeptide(L)'
;MPTPVIFSELDVGPLDHIPEGRRWKPRRVYYATTRARERDLQRIDYGNTESDRVSVGMALIGFGGPEISWTDLNDYSRRDKRPESIDLSIAGLVEAGHFEHDENGEVVDISGAAAWLMDDLNASIESARDRDLMIYVHGARVNFYNANAFAAQLDHFMGRDMTSMAFSWPTHQNILAYGSGTDVRRAYRAAPALASMLELLARDSTARRIHIVCWSAGGRVVTEALRQLHQRRGSDPTDLRLGTVYFAAADVPDREFLQALPAMNDLAKRIVVTSSSNDEALKMARIFMRGGVRIGERERELSDDQLAVVLAADRLEVVDVSHGWEDRGFDITGHRYWFNHPWASSDLVLAIRSDLGPAERALEATDLGILWGVPPDYPARLRARLSRDDLVIRRQD
;
A
#
# COMPACT_ATOMS: atom_id res chain seq x y z
N MET A 1 -7.71 -6.92 -10.22
CA MET A 1 -6.51 -6.29 -10.80
C MET A 1 -6.17 -6.98 -12.12
N PRO A 2 -5.95 -6.25 -13.22
CA PRO A 2 -5.30 -6.82 -14.42
C PRO A 2 -3.90 -7.36 -14.10
N THR A 3 -3.34 -8.18 -14.97
CA THR A 3 -1.98 -8.71 -14.76
C THR A 3 -0.97 -7.58 -14.98
N PRO A 4 -0.08 -7.30 -14.01
CA PRO A 4 1.03 -6.37 -14.22
C PRO A 4 1.85 -6.78 -15.44
N VAL A 5 2.22 -5.81 -16.28
CA VAL A 5 2.93 -6.06 -17.54
C VAL A 5 4.26 -6.80 -17.34
N ILE A 6 4.91 -6.66 -16.18
CA ILE A 6 6.12 -7.43 -15.86
C ILE A 6 5.94 -8.95 -16.01
N PHE A 7 4.75 -9.49 -15.72
CA PHE A 7 4.50 -10.93 -15.78
C PHE A 7 4.19 -11.40 -17.21
N SER A 8 3.35 -10.65 -17.92
CA SER A 8 3.02 -10.97 -19.31
C SER A 8 4.20 -10.72 -20.26
N GLU A 9 5.02 -9.72 -19.98
CA GLU A 9 6.17 -9.34 -20.82
C GLU A 9 7.35 -10.30 -20.68
N LEU A 10 7.56 -10.85 -19.48
CA LEU A 10 8.61 -11.83 -19.18
C LEU A 10 8.17 -13.29 -19.37
N ASP A 11 6.87 -13.53 -19.62
CA ASP A 11 6.26 -14.87 -19.63
C ASP A 11 6.55 -15.69 -18.34
N VAL A 12 6.53 -15.00 -17.20
CA VAL A 12 6.68 -15.61 -15.86
C VAL A 12 5.47 -15.29 -15.02
N GLY A 13 4.93 -16.30 -14.34
CA GLY A 13 3.81 -16.14 -13.43
C GLY A 13 4.28 -15.68 -12.05
N PRO A 14 3.52 -14.83 -11.35
CA PRO A 14 3.85 -14.45 -9.98
C PRO A 14 3.89 -15.64 -9.02
N LEU A 15 3.26 -16.77 -9.36
CA LEU A 15 3.10 -17.92 -8.46
C LEU A 15 3.89 -19.17 -8.88
N ASP A 16 4.74 -19.07 -9.91
CA ASP A 16 5.43 -20.24 -10.49
C ASP A 16 6.34 -20.96 -9.50
N HIS A 17 6.97 -20.21 -8.61
CA HIS A 17 7.88 -20.74 -7.60
C HIS A 17 7.15 -21.38 -6.40
N ILE A 18 5.81 -21.28 -6.33
CA ILE A 18 5.06 -21.82 -5.20
C ILE A 18 5.08 -23.36 -5.24
N PRO A 19 5.65 -24.01 -4.20
CA PRO A 19 5.75 -25.48 -4.17
C PRO A 19 4.37 -26.12 -4.06
N GLU A 20 4.23 -27.35 -4.56
CA GLU A 20 2.94 -28.04 -4.68
C GLU A 20 2.13 -28.09 -3.37
N GLY A 21 2.79 -28.40 -2.25
CA GLY A 21 2.16 -28.42 -0.93
C GLY A 21 1.68 -27.05 -0.42
N ARG A 22 1.97 -25.96 -1.14
CA ARG A 22 1.54 -24.58 -0.83
C ARG A 22 0.56 -23.99 -1.86
N ARG A 23 0.07 -24.80 -2.80
CA ARG A 23 -0.79 -24.36 -3.92
C ARG A 23 -2.26 -24.32 -3.53
N TRP A 24 -2.63 -23.39 -2.65
CA TRP A 24 -4.02 -23.15 -2.25
C TRP A 24 -4.51 -21.77 -2.71
N LYS A 25 -5.74 -21.69 -3.22
CA LYS A 25 -6.30 -20.43 -3.75
C LYS A 25 -6.50 -19.36 -2.67
N PRO A 26 -7.08 -19.67 -1.48
CA PRO A 26 -7.33 -18.65 -0.45
C PRO A 26 -6.04 -18.00 0.04
N ARG A 27 -5.98 -16.68 0.06
CA ARG A 27 -4.83 -15.95 0.59
C ARG A 27 -5.13 -15.38 1.97
N ARG A 28 -4.17 -15.60 2.87
CA ARG A 28 -4.19 -15.06 4.22
C ARG A 28 -3.81 -13.59 4.20
N VAL A 29 -4.61 -12.77 4.86
CA VAL A 29 -4.35 -11.35 5.09
C VAL A 29 -4.65 -11.05 6.55
N TYR A 30 -3.68 -10.50 7.28
CA TYR A 30 -3.95 -9.98 8.62
C TYR A 30 -4.70 -8.67 8.52
N TYR A 31 -5.43 -8.28 9.54
CA TYR A 31 -6.03 -6.95 9.58
C TYR A 31 -5.89 -6.29 10.94
N ALA A 32 -5.84 -4.97 10.89
CA ALA A 32 -6.08 -4.09 12.01
C ALA A 32 -7.14 -3.07 11.59
N THR A 33 -8.14 -2.83 12.44
CA THR A 33 -9.22 -1.90 12.11
C THR A 33 -9.67 -1.06 13.30
N THR A 34 -9.87 0.23 13.03
CA THR A 34 -10.52 1.20 13.94
C THR A 34 -12.03 1.32 13.66
N ARG A 35 -12.60 0.31 12.99
CA ARG A 35 -14.04 0.15 12.83
C ARG A 35 -14.60 -0.54 14.06
N ALA A 36 -15.74 -0.07 14.56
CA ALA A 36 -16.46 -0.79 15.59
C ALA A 36 -17.11 -2.04 15.00
N ARG A 37 -16.90 -3.17 15.68
CA ARG A 37 -17.54 -4.45 15.38
C ARG A 37 -19.05 -4.33 15.59
N GLU A 38 -19.83 -4.76 14.60
CA GLU A 38 -21.28 -4.86 14.75
C GLU A 38 -21.64 -5.96 15.77
N ARG A 39 -22.70 -5.73 16.56
CA ARG A 39 -23.15 -6.68 17.59
C ARG A 39 -23.92 -7.84 16.96
N ASP A 40 -23.18 -8.74 16.32
CA ASP A 40 -23.68 -10.00 15.77
C ASP A 40 -22.81 -11.17 16.28
N LEU A 41 -23.47 -12.15 16.90
CA LEU A 41 -22.81 -13.35 17.45
C LEU A 41 -22.55 -14.43 16.39
N GLN A 42 -23.19 -14.34 15.21
CA GLN A 42 -23.07 -15.29 14.12
C GLN A 42 -22.09 -14.82 13.05
N ARG A 43 -21.91 -13.50 12.91
CA ARG A 43 -21.09 -12.91 11.85
C ARG A 43 -20.11 -11.88 12.40
N ILE A 44 -18.90 -11.92 11.86
CA ILE A 44 -17.93 -10.86 12.06
C ILE A 44 -18.17 -9.83 10.96
N ASP A 45 -18.64 -8.64 11.35
CA ASP A 45 -18.92 -7.55 10.44
C ASP A 45 -18.44 -6.21 11.01
N TYR A 46 -17.78 -5.43 10.17
CA TYR A 46 -17.21 -4.13 10.49
C TYR A 46 -17.81 -3.09 9.54
N GLY A 47 -18.82 -2.40 10.04
CA GLY A 47 -19.47 -1.28 9.36
C GLY A 47 -18.62 -0.02 9.35
N ASN A 48 -19.27 1.14 9.23
CA ASN A 48 -18.61 2.45 9.13
C ASN A 48 -18.53 3.19 10.48
N THR A 49 -18.87 2.54 11.59
CA THR A 49 -18.81 3.14 12.93
C THR A 49 -17.36 3.20 13.39
N GLU A 50 -16.97 4.33 13.99
CA GLU A 50 -15.61 4.52 14.51
C GLU A 50 -15.44 3.82 15.86
N SER A 51 -14.23 3.36 16.15
CA SER A 51 -13.84 2.84 17.45
C SER A 51 -12.49 3.42 17.85
N ASP A 52 -12.34 3.70 19.14
CA ASP A 52 -11.05 4.07 19.74
C ASP A 52 -10.14 2.83 19.96
N ARG A 53 -10.72 1.63 19.78
CA ARG A 53 -10.02 0.34 19.85
C ARG A 53 -9.51 -0.07 18.47
N VAL A 54 -8.40 -0.81 18.46
CA VAL A 54 -7.88 -1.47 17.27
C VAL A 54 -8.24 -2.94 17.35
N SER A 55 -9.22 -3.35 16.55
CA SER A 55 -9.58 -4.76 16.42
C SER A 55 -8.64 -5.45 15.43
N VAL A 56 -8.16 -6.63 15.78
CA VAL A 56 -7.17 -7.36 14.99
C VAL A 56 -7.60 -8.79 14.71
N GLY A 57 -7.07 -9.34 13.62
CA GLY A 57 -7.38 -10.70 13.22
C GLY A 57 -6.83 -11.06 11.86
N MET A 58 -7.47 -12.04 11.23
CA MET A 58 -7.07 -12.61 9.95
C MET A 58 -8.27 -12.84 9.04
N ALA A 59 -8.16 -12.43 7.78
CA ALA A 59 -9.07 -12.75 6.71
C ALA A 59 -8.45 -13.78 5.76
N LEU A 60 -9.26 -14.73 5.30
CA LEU A 60 -8.93 -15.63 4.19
C LEU A 60 -9.70 -15.17 2.96
N ILE A 61 -8.98 -14.71 1.94
CA ILE A 61 -9.56 -14.20 0.69
C ILE A 61 -9.45 -15.26 -0.39
N GLY A 62 -10.58 -15.80 -0.85
CA GLY A 62 -10.64 -16.72 -1.98
C GLY A 62 -10.32 -16.02 -3.30
N PHE A 63 -9.61 -16.71 -4.19
CA PHE A 63 -9.34 -16.30 -5.56
C PHE A 63 -10.06 -17.26 -6.52
N GLY A 64 -11.13 -16.80 -7.15
CA GLY A 64 -12.00 -17.60 -8.01
C GLY A 64 -12.95 -18.50 -7.23
N GLY A 65 -14.04 -18.91 -7.88
CA GLY A 65 -14.96 -19.91 -7.35
C GLY A 65 -14.38 -21.33 -7.40
N PRO A 66 -15.11 -22.35 -6.94
CA PRO A 66 -14.64 -23.74 -6.87
C PRO A 66 -14.19 -24.33 -8.22
N GLU A 67 -14.74 -23.84 -9.33
CA GLU A 67 -14.45 -24.24 -10.71
C GLU A 67 -13.06 -23.85 -11.22
N ILE A 68 -12.46 -22.79 -10.68
CA ILE A 68 -11.12 -22.33 -11.09
C ILE A 68 -10.08 -23.15 -10.34
N SER A 69 -9.22 -23.91 -11.04
CA SER A 69 -8.15 -24.66 -10.39
C SER A 69 -6.99 -23.74 -9.99
N TRP A 70 -6.04 -24.26 -9.20
CA TRP A 70 -4.79 -23.52 -8.95
C TRP A 70 -4.00 -23.27 -10.24
N THR A 71 -3.98 -24.25 -11.15
CA THR A 71 -3.29 -24.14 -12.44
C THR A 71 -3.90 -23.02 -13.27
N ASP A 72 -5.24 -22.95 -13.33
CA ASP A 72 -5.96 -21.89 -14.04
C ASP A 72 -5.65 -20.53 -13.41
N LEU A 73 -5.68 -20.43 -12.07
CA LEU A 73 -5.33 -19.18 -11.38
C LEU A 73 -3.91 -18.72 -11.72
N ASN A 74 -2.91 -19.62 -11.69
CA ASN A 74 -1.54 -19.26 -12.02
C ASN A 74 -1.40 -18.82 -13.49
N ASP A 75 -2.03 -19.55 -14.40
CA ASP A 75 -2.05 -19.21 -15.83
C ASP A 75 -2.73 -17.87 -16.10
N TYR A 76 -3.85 -17.57 -15.43
CA TYR A 76 -4.55 -16.30 -15.59
C TYR A 76 -3.75 -15.12 -15.03
N SER A 77 -2.92 -15.36 -14.02
CA SER A 77 -2.08 -14.34 -13.39
C SER A 77 -0.83 -13.97 -14.16
N ARG A 78 -0.47 -14.69 -15.23
CA ARG A 78 0.61 -14.30 -16.18
C ARG A 78 0.09 -13.71 -17.49
N ARG A 79 -1.20 -13.90 -17.83
CA ARG A 79 -1.77 -13.45 -19.10
C ARG A 79 -2.24 -12.01 -19.04
N ASP A 80 -2.00 -11.26 -20.12
CA ASP A 80 -2.59 -9.93 -20.35
C ASP A 80 -4.13 -10.03 -20.47
N LYS A 81 -4.60 -10.97 -21.30
CA LYS A 81 -6.03 -11.25 -21.49
C LYS A 81 -6.42 -12.58 -20.87
N ARG A 82 -7.32 -12.53 -19.89
CA ARG A 82 -7.86 -13.70 -19.20
C ARG A 82 -9.15 -14.17 -19.87
N PRO A 83 -9.45 -15.48 -19.87
CA PRO A 83 -10.72 -16.00 -20.38
C PRO A 83 -11.91 -15.60 -19.52
N GLU A 84 -11.69 -15.35 -18.22
CA GLU A 84 -12.72 -14.93 -17.26
C GLU A 84 -12.15 -14.02 -16.17
N SER A 85 -13.03 -13.34 -15.43
CA SER A 85 -12.65 -12.54 -14.26
C SER A 85 -12.47 -13.43 -13.03
N ILE A 86 -11.38 -13.19 -12.28
CA ILE A 86 -11.18 -13.81 -10.98
C ILE A 86 -11.94 -13.03 -9.92
N ASP A 87 -13.08 -13.56 -9.49
CA ASP A 87 -13.82 -13.03 -8.37
C ASP A 87 -13.11 -13.31 -7.05
N LEU A 88 -13.24 -12.39 -6.11
CA LEU A 88 -12.74 -12.56 -4.74
C LEU A 88 -13.89 -12.76 -3.78
N SER A 89 -13.64 -13.56 -2.75
CA SER A 89 -14.61 -13.84 -1.69
C SER A 89 -13.95 -13.85 -0.32
N ILE A 90 -14.70 -13.57 0.74
CA ILE A 90 -14.27 -13.93 2.11
C ILE A 90 -14.51 -15.44 2.27
N ALA A 91 -13.42 -16.21 2.25
CA ALA A 91 -13.45 -17.62 2.57
C ALA A 91 -13.49 -17.87 4.10
N GLY A 92 -13.02 -16.90 4.90
CA GLY A 92 -13.08 -16.96 6.35
C GLY A 92 -12.63 -15.66 7.01
N LEU A 93 -13.10 -15.42 8.23
CA LEU A 93 -12.71 -14.27 9.04
C LEU A 93 -12.53 -14.73 10.49
N VAL A 94 -11.38 -14.41 11.07
CA VAL A 94 -11.03 -14.69 12.46
C VAL A 94 -10.74 -13.36 13.13
N GLU A 95 -11.47 -13.06 14.21
CA GLU A 95 -11.20 -11.92 15.09
C GLU A 95 -10.49 -12.43 16.33
N ALA A 96 -9.28 -11.93 16.58
CA ALA A 96 -8.51 -12.30 17.76
C ALA A 96 -8.92 -11.48 19.00
N GLY A 97 -9.43 -10.28 18.77
CA GLY A 97 -9.87 -9.35 19.80
C GLY A 97 -9.44 -7.94 19.44
N HIS A 98 -9.18 -7.13 20.46
CA HIS A 98 -8.77 -5.74 20.28
C HIS A 98 -7.78 -5.27 21.34
N PHE A 99 -7.01 -4.25 21.00
CA PHE A 99 -6.20 -3.49 21.95
C PHE A 99 -6.55 -2.00 21.88
N GLU A 100 -6.13 -1.25 22.89
CA GLU A 100 -6.22 0.21 22.95
C GLU A 100 -4.81 0.81 22.90
N HIS A 101 -4.70 2.13 22.72
CA HIS A 101 -3.45 2.84 22.92
C HIS A 101 -3.68 3.96 23.94
N ASP A 102 -2.69 4.22 24.78
CA ASP A 102 -2.77 5.29 25.77
C ASP A 102 -2.48 6.67 25.15
N GLU A 103 -2.42 7.71 25.99
CA GLU A 103 -2.14 9.08 25.56
C GLU A 103 -0.73 9.28 24.97
N ASN A 104 0.22 8.40 25.32
CA ASN A 104 1.56 8.37 24.75
C ASN A 104 1.63 7.50 23.49
N GLY A 105 0.54 6.79 23.19
CA GLY A 105 0.44 5.87 22.08
C GLY A 105 1.00 4.49 22.34
N GLU A 106 1.30 4.14 23.59
CA GLU A 106 1.70 2.78 23.96
C GLU A 106 0.50 1.84 23.85
N VAL A 107 0.72 0.63 23.30
CA VAL A 107 -0.33 -0.37 23.16
C VAL A 107 -0.69 -0.97 24.52
N VAL A 108 -1.98 -0.88 24.86
CA VAL A 108 -2.60 -1.47 26.05
C VAL A 108 -3.42 -2.69 25.62
N ASP A 109 -2.83 -3.87 25.77
CA ASP A 109 -3.45 -5.14 25.39
C ASP A 109 -3.93 -5.95 26.61
N ILE A 110 -5.15 -5.64 27.06
CA ILE A 110 -5.78 -6.34 28.20
C ILE A 110 -6.24 -7.75 27.79
N SER A 111 -6.59 -7.95 26.52
CA SER A 111 -7.24 -9.19 26.05
C SER A 111 -6.27 -10.23 25.48
N GLY A 112 -5.00 -9.87 25.27
CA GLY A 112 -4.01 -10.72 24.61
C GLY A 112 -4.15 -10.72 23.09
N ALA A 113 -4.92 -9.82 22.51
CA ALA A 113 -5.18 -9.78 21.07
C ALA A 113 -3.95 -9.33 20.27
N ALA A 114 -3.19 -8.37 20.80
CA ALA A 114 -1.92 -7.95 20.21
C ALA A 114 -0.88 -9.06 20.32
N ALA A 115 -0.82 -9.74 21.47
CA ALA A 115 0.06 -10.90 21.66
C ALA A 115 -0.25 -12.05 20.68
N TRP A 116 -1.53 -12.40 20.52
CA TRP A 116 -1.96 -13.40 19.52
C TRP A 116 -1.56 -12.98 18.10
N LEU A 117 -1.79 -11.70 17.77
CA LEU A 117 -1.44 -11.19 16.45
C LEU A 117 0.06 -11.33 16.21
N MET A 118 0.92 -10.94 17.16
CA MET A 118 2.36 -11.03 16.99
C MET A 118 2.83 -12.48 16.81
N ASP A 119 2.29 -13.43 17.57
CA ASP A 119 2.67 -14.85 17.47
C ASP A 119 2.35 -15.43 16.08
N ASP A 120 1.10 -15.33 15.63
CA ASP A 120 0.69 -15.91 14.33
C ASP A 120 1.29 -15.11 13.14
N LEU A 121 1.41 -13.78 13.27
CA LEU A 121 2.05 -12.93 12.26
C LEU A 121 3.53 -13.28 12.10
N ASN A 122 4.26 -13.47 13.20
CA ASN A 122 5.68 -13.84 13.16
C ASN A 122 5.88 -15.23 12.54
N ALA A 123 5.03 -16.21 12.88
CA ALA A 123 5.05 -17.52 12.22
C ALA A 123 4.81 -17.40 10.70
N SER A 124 3.89 -16.52 10.28
CA SER A 124 3.65 -16.23 8.86
C SER A 124 4.89 -15.60 8.20
N ILE A 125 5.49 -14.59 8.82
CA ILE A 125 6.69 -13.89 8.34
C ILE A 125 7.87 -14.85 8.20
N GLU A 126 8.12 -15.70 9.19
CA GLU A 126 9.22 -16.66 9.17
C GLU A 126 9.06 -17.73 8.08
N SER A 127 7.82 -18.10 7.76
CA SER A 127 7.50 -19.08 6.73
C SER A 127 7.51 -18.51 5.29
N ALA A 128 7.47 -17.18 5.18
CA ALA A 128 7.44 -16.45 3.93
C ALA A 128 8.80 -16.49 3.22
N ARG A 129 8.81 -16.33 1.90
CA ARG A 129 10.04 -16.33 1.11
C ARG A 129 10.88 -15.08 1.42
N ASP A 130 10.20 -13.94 1.43
CA ASP A 130 10.69 -12.67 1.91
C ASP A 130 10.10 -12.44 3.31
N ARG A 131 10.95 -12.30 4.32
CA ARG A 131 10.55 -12.03 5.71
C ARG A 131 10.05 -10.59 5.92
N ASP A 132 9.38 -10.03 4.92
CA ASP A 132 8.84 -8.68 4.96
C ASP A 132 7.35 -8.70 5.32
N LEU A 133 6.86 -7.55 5.77
CA LEU A 133 5.45 -7.27 6.00
C LEU A 133 5.00 -6.13 5.09
N MET A 134 3.93 -6.32 4.32
CA MET A 134 3.25 -5.25 3.60
C MET A 134 1.97 -4.85 4.33
N ILE A 135 1.82 -3.57 4.66
CA ILE A 135 0.59 -2.98 5.21
C ILE A 135 -0.09 -2.17 4.10
N TYR A 136 -1.30 -2.56 3.73
CA TYR A 136 -2.14 -1.79 2.82
C TYR A 136 -3.10 -0.88 3.60
N VAL A 137 -3.04 0.43 3.33
CA VAL A 137 -3.92 1.45 3.92
C VAL A 137 -4.85 2.00 2.84
N HIS A 138 -6.13 1.66 2.91
CA HIS A 138 -7.09 1.96 1.86
C HIS A 138 -7.48 3.45 1.79
N GLY A 139 -8.07 3.85 0.66
CA GLY A 139 -8.63 5.19 0.43
C GLY A 139 -10.06 5.38 0.91
N ALA A 140 -10.68 6.50 0.53
CA ALA A 140 -12.10 6.76 0.81
C ALA A 140 -13.02 5.78 0.06
N ARG A 141 -14.24 5.57 0.56
CA ARG A 141 -15.26 4.68 -0.05
C ARG A 141 -14.89 3.20 -0.11
N VAL A 142 -14.02 2.76 0.78
CA VAL A 142 -13.62 1.35 0.91
C VAL A 142 -14.19 0.80 2.21
N ASN A 143 -14.88 -0.34 2.14
CA ASN A 143 -15.35 -1.05 3.34
C ASN A 143 -14.28 -2.04 3.83
N PHE A 144 -14.52 -2.63 5.00
CA PHE A 144 -13.61 -3.61 5.60
C PHE A 144 -13.27 -4.77 4.66
N TYR A 145 -14.27 -5.33 3.95
CA TYR A 145 -14.04 -6.42 3.01
C TYR A 145 -13.07 -6.03 1.88
N ASN A 146 -13.35 -4.93 1.18
CA ASN A 146 -12.56 -4.50 0.04
C ASN A 146 -11.13 -4.14 0.45
N ALA A 147 -10.92 -3.62 1.67
CA ALA A 147 -9.59 -3.37 2.20
C ALA A 147 -8.75 -4.67 2.26
N ASN A 148 -9.32 -5.74 2.82
CA ASN A 148 -8.68 -7.05 2.89
C ASN A 148 -8.51 -7.70 1.52
N ALA A 149 -9.52 -7.61 0.65
CA ALA A 149 -9.47 -8.17 -0.69
C ALA A 149 -8.43 -7.48 -1.59
N PHE A 150 -8.20 -6.17 -1.41
CA PHE A 150 -7.15 -5.45 -2.11
C PHE A 150 -5.76 -5.79 -1.57
N ALA A 151 -5.59 -5.89 -0.24
CA ALA A 151 -4.33 -6.37 0.33
C ALA A 151 -3.97 -7.78 -0.18
N ALA A 152 -4.95 -8.69 -0.26
CA ALA A 152 -4.75 -10.03 -0.82
C ALA A 152 -4.33 -9.99 -2.30
N GLN A 153 -4.94 -9.10 -3.11
CA GLN A 153 -4.59 -8.96 -4.52
C GLN A 153 -3.18 -8.42 -4.72
N LEU A 154 -2.77 -7.43 -3.91
CA LEU A 154 -1.41 -6.92 -3.95
C LEU A 154 -0.42 -8.02 -3.61
N ASP A 155 -0.64 -8.74 -2.50
CA ASP A 155 0.19 -9.87 -2.10
C ASP A 155 0.26 -10.96 -3.18
N HIS A 156 -0.87 -11.27 -3.84
CA HIS A 156 -0.92 -12.21 -4.95
C HIS A 156 0.05 -11.82 -6.08
N PHE A 157 0.01 -10.57 -6.54
CA PHE A 157 0.90 -10.09 -7.61
C PHE A 157 2.31 -9.78 -7.14
N MET A 158 2.54 -9.66 -5.83
CA MET A 158 3.89 -9.67 -5.24
C MET A 158 4.45 -11.10 -5.11
N GLY A 159 3.74 -12.10 -5.64
CA GLY A 159 4.16 -13.50 -5.71
C GLY A 159 3.86 -14.31 -4.46
N ARG A 160 3.06 -13.75 -3.53
CA ARG A 160 2.80 -14.33 -2.19
C ARG A 160 4.09 -14.58 -1.42
N ASP A 161 5.11 -13.77 -1.70
CA ASP A 161 6.45 -13.90 -1.18
C ASP A 161 6.57 -13.37 0.26
N MET A 162 5.66 -12.48 0.69
CA MET A 162 5.69 -11.80 1.99
C MET A 162 4.40 -11.97 2.78
N THR A 163 4.40 -11.50 4.03
CA THR A 163 3.17 -11.43 4.83
C THR A 163 2.45 -10.11 4.55
N SER A 164 1.12 -10.14 4.46
CA SER A 164 0.31 -8.96 4.15
C SER A 164 -0.71 -8.65 5.25
N MET A 165 -0.90 -7.36 5.51
CA MET A 165 -1.87 -6.83 6.44
C MET A 165 -2.69 -5.71 5.80
N ALA A 166 -3.99 -5.63 6.07
CA ALA A 166 -4.82 -4.48 5.76
C ALA A 166 -5.05 -3.62 7.01
N PHE A 167 -4.78 -2.32 6.93
CA PHE A 167 -5.25 -1.36 7.92
C PHE A 167 -6.55 -0.74 7.43
N SER A 168 -7.67 -1.05 8.10
CA SER A 168 -8.99 -0.56 7.71
C SER A 168 -9.52 0.51 8.66
N TRP A 169 -9.69 1.73 8.14
CA TRP A 169 -10.24 2.87 8.87
C TRP A 169 -11.69 3.17 8.43
N PRO A 170 -12.53 3.76 9.29
CA PRO A 170 -13.99 3.85 9.13
C PRO A 170 -14.46 4.91 8.12
N THR A 171 -14.00 4.88 6.86
CA THR A 171 -14.60 5.68 5.76
C THR A 171 -15.99 5.17 5.42
N HIS A 172 -16.90 6.08 5.09
CA HIS A 172 -18.19 5.73 4.52
C HIS A 172 -18.02 5.31 3.06
N GLN A 173 -18.91 4.43 2.57
CA GLN A 173 -18.97 4.05 1.14
C GLN A 173 -19.55 5.15 0.22
N ASN A 174 -19.55 6.42 0.66
CA ASN A 174 -20.19 7.55 -0.01
C ASN A 174 -19.20 8.73 -0.19
N ILE A 175 -19.07 9.22 -1.43
CA ILE A 175 -18.19 10.35 -1.75
C ILE A 175 -18.58 11.66 -1.05
N LEU A 176 -19.87 11.86 -0.75
CA LEU A 176 -20.35 13.08 -0.07
C LEU A 176 -19.84 13.16 1.38
N ALA A 177 -19.66 12.02 2.06
CA ALA A 177 -19.09 11.97 3.40
C ALA A 177 -17.62 12.40 3.39
N TYR A 178 -16.91 12.12 2.30
CA TYR A 178 -15.56 12.62 2.07
C TYR A 178 -15.56 14.12 1.73
N GLY A 179 -16.38 14.54 0.77
CA GLY A 179 -16.46 15.95 0.34
C GLY A 179 -16.92 16.92 1.44
N SER A 180 -17.75 16.48 2.39
CA SER A 180 -18.15 17.25 3.58
C SER A 180 -17.07 17.29 4.68
N GLY A 181 -15.94 16.62 4.48
CA GLY A 181 -14.83 16.55 5.42
C GLY A 181 -15.03 15.57 6.59
N THR A 182 -16.15 14.83 6.64
CA THR A 182 -16.39 13.84 7.70
C THR A 182 -15.36 12.73 7.64
N ASP A 183 -15.19 12.08 6.48
CA ASP A 183 -14.20 11.01 6.35
C ASP A 183 -12.76 11.52 6.42
N VAL A 184 -12.51 12.78 6.04
CA VAL A 184 -11.21 13.43 6.25
C VAL A 184 -10.86 13.47 7.75
N ARG A 185 -11.78 13.90 8.61
CA ARG A 185 -11.59 13.88 10.07
C ARG A 185 -11.43 12.47 10.64
N ARG A 186 -12.09 11.46 10.03
CA ARG A 186 -11.92 10.05 10.43
C ARG A 186 -10.54 9.51 10.07
N ALA A 187 -10.01 9.90 8.91
CA ALA A 187 -8.66 9.53 8.50
C ALA A 187 -7.61 10.00 9.54
N TYR A 188 -7.66 11.28 9.94
CA TYR A 188 -6.75 11.80 10.97
C TYR A 188 -6.97 11.15 12.35
N ARG A 189 -8.21 10.85 12.74
CA ARG A 189 -8.49 10.13 14.00
C ARG A 189 -8.03 8.67 14.00
N ALA A 190 -7.87 8.05 12.83
CA ALA A 190 -7.31 6.70 12.71
C ALA A 190 -5.78 6.67 12.73
N ALA A 191 -5.11 7.80 12.50
CA ALA A 191 -3.65 7.88 12.41
C ALA A 191 -2.92 7.50 13.71
N PRO A 192 -3.38 7.90 14.93
CA PRO A 192 -2.75 7.47 16.18
C PRO A 192 -2.68 5.95 16.33
N ALA A 193 -3.77 5.25 15.98
CA ALA A 193 -3.84 3.79 16.01
C ALA A 193 -2.87 3.13 15.02
N LEU A 194 -2.71 3.68 13.81
CA LEU A 194 -1.71 3.19 12.86
C LEU A 194 -0.28 3.41 13.39
N ALA A 195 0.01 4.58 13.97
CA ALA A 195 1.32 4.86 14.55
C ALA A 195 1.68 3.88 15.68
N SER A 196 0.75 3.66 16.62
CA SER A 196 0.93 2.69 17.71
C SER A 196 1.08 1.25 17.20
N MET A 197 0.36 0.89 16.14
CA MET A 197 0.51 -0.41 15.49
C MET A 197 1.89 -0.57 14.81
N LEU A 198 2.40 0.47 14.16
CA LEU A 198 3.73 0.44 13.55
C LEU A 198 4.84 0.31 14.61
N GLU A 199 4.68 0.97 15.75
CA GLU A 199 5.61 0.85 16.87
C GLU A 199 5.56 -0.55 17.52
N LEU A 200 4.36 -1.10 17.71
CA LEU A 200 4.18 -2.48 18.16
C LEU A 200 4.85 -3.48 17.21
N LEU A 201 4.62 -3.34 15.91
CA LEU A 201 5.25 -4.19 14.89
C LEU A 201 6.76 -4.03 14.89
N ALA A 202 7.27 -2.80 15.01
CA ALA A 202 8.70 -2.52 15.10
C ALA A 202 9.36 -3.16 16.32
N ARG A 203 8.65 -3.25 17.44
CA ARG A 203 9.16 -3.87 18.67
C ARG A 203 9.05 -5.39 18.67
N ASP A 204 7.88 -5.92 18.30
CA ASP A 204 7.49 -7.29 18.62
C ASP A 204 7.43 -8.23 17.39
N SER A 205 7.50 -7.71 16.17
CA SER A 205 7.52 -8.54 14.96
C SER A 205 8.93 -8.99 14.56
N THR A 206 9.03 -10.13 13.86
CA THR A 206 10.28 -10.63 13.25
C THR A 206 10.48 -10.14 11.81
N ALA A 207 9.69 -9.17 11.35
CA ALA A 207 9.78 -8.62 9.99
C ALA A 207 11.15 -8.03 9.71
N ARG A 208 11.79 -8.40 8.61
CA ARG A 208 13.02 -7.74 8.13
C ARG A 208 12.73 -6.31 7.72
N ARG A 209 11.62 -6.08 7.00
CA ARG A 209 11.14 -4.75 6.59
C ARG A 209 9.62 -4.67 6.66
N ILE A 210 9.11 -3.48 7.00
CA ILE A 210 7.69 -3.16 7.01
C ILE A 210 7.44 -2.15 5.88
N HIS A 211 6.80 -2.60 4.81
CA HIS A 211 6.39 -1.78 3.68
C HIS A 211 4.97 -1.27 3.89
N ILE A 212 4.67 -0.05 3.41
CA ILE A 212 3.34 0.53 3.48
C ILE A 212 2.91 0.91 2.07
N VAL A 213 1.76 0.42 1.62
CA VAL A 213 1.10 0.88 0.40
C VAL A 213 -0.16 1.62 0.80
N CYS A 214 -0.23 2.92 0.52
CA CYS A 214 -1.41 3.72 0.82
C CYS A 214 -2.03 4.29 -0.45
N TRP A 215 -3.36 4.37 -0.48
CA TRP A 215 -4.09 4.88 -1.63
C TRP A 215 -4.98 6.06 -1.23
N SER A 216 -5.01 7.12 -2.05
CA SER A 216 -5.98 8.21 -1.91
C SER A 216 -5.95 8.81 -0.49
N ALA A 217 -7.09 8.93 0.18
CA ALA A 217 -7.22 9.41 1.55
C ALA A 217 -6.46 8.56 2.59
N GLY A 218 -6.08 7.31 2.28
CA GLY A 218 -5.18 6.51 3.10
C GLY A 218 -3.80 7.14 3.24
N GLY A 219 -3.39 7.95 2.25
CA GLY A 219 -2.19 8.80 2.35
C GLY A 219 -2.23 9.74 3.54
N ARG A 220 -3.39 10.32 3.89
CA ARG A 220 -3.53 11.19 5.06
C ARG A 220 -3.29 10.44 6.36
N VAL A 221 -3.84 9.22 6.45
CA VAL A 221 -3.66 8.34 7.61
C VAL A 221 -2.18 8.02 7.79
N VAL A 222 -1.48 7.64 6.72
CA VAL A 222 -0.06 7.29 6.76
C VAL A 222 0.82 8.50 7.05
N THR A 223 0.62 9.62 6.35
CA THR A 223 1.40 10.85 6.57
C THR A 223 1.27 11.33 8.01
N GLU A 224 0.04 11.37 8.55
CA GLU A 224 -0.16 11.78 9.94
C GLU A 224 0.38 10.76 10.94
N ALA A 225 0.24 9.45 10.68
CA ALA A 225 0.77 8.41 11.55
C ALA A 225 2.31 8.48 11.64
N LEU A 226 3.00 8.61 10.50
CA LEU A 226 4.46 8.73 10.47
C LEU A 226 4.95 10.04 11.11
N ARG A 227 4.22 11.15 10.91
CA ARG A 227 4.51 12.42 11.58
C ARG A 227 4.41 12.30 13.10
N GLN A 228 3.33 11.70 13.61
CA GLN A 228 3.15 11.47 15.04
C GLN A 228 4.19 10.49 15.61
N LEU A 229 4.47 9.41 14.88
CA LEU A 229 5.45 8.40 15.28
C LEU A 229 6.85 9.03 15.43
N HIS A 230 7.30 9.80 14.43
CA HIS A 230 8.57 10.52 14.53
C HIS A 230 8.61 11.48 15.73
N GLN A 231 7.51 12.20 16.00
CA GLN A 231 7.43 13.11 17.15
C GLN A 231 7.50 12.40 18.50
N ARG A 232 6.80 11.27 18.65
CA ARG A 232 6.79 10.48 19.90
C ARG A 232 8.14 9.85 20.18
N ARG A 233 8.82 9.37 19.14
CA ARG A 233 10.12 8.71 19.26
C ARG A 233 11.23 9.66 19.70
N GLY A 234 11.20 10.92 19.26
CA GLY A 234 12.24 11.88 19.60
C GLY A 234 13.62 11.38 19.20
N SER A 235 14.46 11.01 20.17
CA SER A 235 15.81 10.46 19.96
C SER A 235 15.92 8.94 20.16
N ASP A 236 14.79 8.22 20.27
CA ASP A 236 14.80 6.75 20.40
C ASP A 236 15.47 6.10 19.17
N PRO A 237 16.57 5.35 19.35
CA PRO A 237 17.33 4.75 18.26
C PRO A 237 16.68 3.47 17.68
N THR A 238 15.54 3.02 18.21
CA THR A 238 14.87 1.80 17.72
C THR A 238 14.59 1.85 16.22
N ASP A 239 15.08 0.86 15.48
CA ASP A 239 14.80 0.78 14.05
C ASP A 239 13.35 0.34 13.82
N LEU A 240 12.54 1.23 13.23
CA LEU A 240 11.16 0.89 12.84
C LEU A 240 11.10 -0.13 11.70
N ARG A 241 12.24 -0.37 11.02
CA ARG A 241 12.37 -1.25 9.85
C ARG A 241 11.43 -0.85 8.72
N LEU A 242 11.03 0.41 8.63
CA LEU A 242 10.16 0.89 7.55
C LEU A 242 10.92 0.84 6.22
N GLY A 243 10.46 -0.03 5.33
CA GLY A 243 11.02 -0.20 4.00
C GLY A 243 10.53 0.88 3.05
N THR A 244 9.72 0.46 2.08
CA THR A 244 9.09 1.35 1.09
C THR A 244 7.74 1.84 1.60
N VAL A 245 7.54 3.16 1.64
CA VAL A 245 6.23 3.80 1.82
C VAL A 245 5.76 4.33 0.46
N TYR A 246 4.79 3.64 -0.13
CA TYR A 246 4.29 3.89 -1.47
C TYR A 246 2.94 4.60 -1.43
N PHE A 247 2.93 5.87 -1.82
CA PHE A 247 1.77 6.74 -1.97
C PHE A 247 1.19 6.61 -3.37
N ALA A 248 0.17 5.76 -3.49
CA ALA A 248 -0.57 5.53 -4.73
C ALA A 248 -1.69 6.57 -4.89
N ALA A 249 -1.61 7.45 -5.90
CA ALA A 249 -2.64 8.47 -6.15
C ALA A 249 -3.14 9.16 -4.86
N ALA A 250 -2.20 9.54 -3.98
CA ALA A 250 -2.50 9.91 -2.61
C ALA A 250 -3.15 11.30 -2.53
N ASP A 251 -4.22 11.41 -1.74
CA ASP A 251 -4.92 12.67 -1.47
C ASP A 251 -4.42 13.24 -0.14
N VAL A 252 -3.20 13.78 -0.14
CA VAL A 252 -2.62 14.51 1.00
C VAL A 252 -2.44 15.98 0.60
N PRO A 253 -2.83 16.95 1.45
CA PRO A 253 -2.53 18.36 1.21
C PRO A 253 -1.02 18.57 1.08
N ASP A 254 -0.61 19.35 0.08
CA ASP A 254 0.79 19.71 -0.20
C ASP A 254 1.55 20.17 1.05
N ARG A 255 0.98 21.10 1.81
CA ARG A 255 1.59 21.66 3.03
C ARG A 255 1.80 20.59 4.10
N GLU A 256 0.81 19.71 4.30
CA GLU A 256 0.90 18.65 5.30
C GLU A 256 1.96 17.63 4.92
N PHE A 257 2.01 17.23 3.65
CA PHE A 257 3.03 16.29 3.19
C PHE A 257 4.43 16.89 3.27
N LEU A 258 4.62 18.13 2.80
CA LEU A 258 5.92 18.81 2.87
C LEU A 258 6.40 18.99 4.32
N GLN A 259 5.48 19.29 5.25
CA GLN A 259 5.79 19.38 6.67
C GLN A 259 6.19 18.02 7.26
N ALA A 260 5.56 16.94 6.82
CA ALA A 260 5.84 15.58 7.29
C ALA A 260 7.01 14.91 6.55
N LEU A 261 7.43 15.42 5.38
CA LEU A 261 8.43 14.79 4.52
C LEU A 261 9.78 14.58 5.23
N PRO A 262 10.34 15.53 6.00
CA PRO A 262 11.57 15.29 6.75
C PRO A 262 11.45 14.12 7.73
N ALA A 263 10.32 14.03 8.45
CA ALA A 263 10.04 12.93 9.36
C ALA A 263 9.91 11.59 8.61
N MET A 264 9.18 11.56 7.49
CA MET A 264 9.07 10.34 6.69
C MET A 264 10.43 9.93 6.09
N ASN A 265 11.26 10.89 5.67
CA ASN A 265 12.59 10.64 5.10
C ASN A 265 13.55 10.04 6.15
N ASP A 266 13.41 10.47 7.41
CA ASP A 266 14.15 9.90 8.54
C ASP A 266 13.70 8.45 8.83
N LEU A 267 12.39 8.21 8.88
CA LEU A 267 11.83 6.92 9.30
C LEU A 267 11.89 5.81 8.23
N ALA A 268 11.67 6.12 6.95
CA ALA A 268 11.49 5.10 5.90
C ALA A 268 12.70 4.98 4.98
N LYS A 269 13.06 3.77 4.54
CA LYS A 269 14.16 3.53 3.58
C LYS A 269 13.89 4.11 2.20
N ARG A 270 12.62 4.18 1.78
CA ARG A 270 12.20 4.72 0.48
C ARG A 270 10.78 5.28 0.56
N ILE A 271 10.54 6.44 -0.03
CA ILE A 271 9.22 7.04 -0.21
C ILE A 271 8.96 7.15 -1.71
N VAL A 272 7.88 6.54 -2.18
CA VAL A 272 7.46 6.64 -3.59
C VAL A 272 6.12 7.35 -3.65
N VAL A 273 6.03 8.44 -4.40
CA VAL A 273 4.77 9.15 -4.67
C VAL A 273 4.43 8.99 -6.13
N THR A 274 3.23 8.52 -6.44
CA THR A 274 2.76 8.40 -7.83
C THR A 274 1.72 9.46 -8.16
N SER A 275 1.84 10.01 -9.36
CA SER A 275 0.94 11.04 -9.89
C SER A 275 0.50 10.73 -11.32
N SER A 276 -0.67 11.24 -11.70
CA SER A 276 -1.21 11.19 -13.05
C SER A 276 -1.91 12.52 -13.34
N SER A 277 -1.64 13.12 -14.49
CA SER A 277 -2.15 14.43 -14.93
C SER A 277 -3.68 14.54 -14.98
N ASN A 278 -4.40 13.40 -15.01
CA ASN A 278 -5.85 13.36 -15.18
C ASN A 278 -6.59 12.57 -14.08
N ASP A 279 -6.16 12.73 -12.82
CA ASP A 279 -6.90 12.21 -11.67
C ASP A 279 -8.09 13.12 -11.31
N GLU A 280 -9.25 12.83 -11.89
CA GLU A 280 -10.52 13.53 -11.63
C GLU A 280 -10.89 13.60 -10.13
N ALA A 281 -10.45 12.66 -9.29
CA ALA A 281 -10.77 12.69 -7.87
C ALA A 281 -9.95 13.74 -7.11
N LEU A 282 -8.68 13.95 -7.48
CA LEU A 282 -7.85 15.03 -6.93
C LEU A 282 -8.36 16.40 -7.42
N LYS A 283 -8.73 16.49 -8.71
CA LYS A 283 -9.35 17.70 -9.29
C LYS A 283 -10.66 18.08 -8.58
N MET A 284 -11.51 17.11 -8.26
CA MET A 284 -12.74 17.33 -7.49
C MET A 284 -12.45 17.69 -6.02
N ALA A 285 -11.41 17.12 -5.41
CA ALA A 285 -10.97 17.51 -4.06
C ALA A 285 -10.44 18.96 -4.00
N ARG A 286 -9.85 19.50 -5.07
CA ARG A 286 -9.48 20.93 -5.19
C ARG A 286 -10.69 21.87 -5.16
N ILE A 287 -11.81 21.46 -5.79
CA ILE A 287 -12.99 22.31 -6.01
C ILE A 287 -13.90 22.36 -4.77
N PHE A 288 -14.05 21.24 -4.06
CA PHE A 288 -15.04 21.12 -2.98
C PHE A 288 -14.46 21.25 -1.56
N MET A 289 -13.14 21.13 -1.36
CA MET A 289 -12.51 21.24 -0.04
C MET A 289 -11.65 22.49 0.10
N ARG A 290 -11.91 23.30 1.14
CA ARG A 290 -11.06 24.44 1.53
C ARG A 290 -9.72 23.92 2.08
N GLY A 291 -8.67 23.84 1.26
CA GLY A 291 -7.38 23.35 1.77
C GLY A 291 -6.18 23.21 0.80
N GLY A 292 -6.23 23.75 -0.43
CA GLY A 292 -5.04 23.80 -1.30
C GLY A 292 -4.72 22.53 -2.09
N VAL A 293 -3.59 22.56 -2.81
CA VAL A 293 -3.13 21.59 -3.83
C VAL A 293 -2.74 20.24 -3.20
N ARG A 294 -2.81 19.14 -3.97
CA ARG A 294 -2.47 17.78 -3.51
C ARG A 294 -1.14 17.31 -4.09
N ILE A 295 -0.44 16.42 -3.37
CA ILE A 295 0.89 15.88 -3.75
C ILE A 295 0.94 15.02 -5.02
N GLY A 296 -0.15 14.97 -5.80
CA GLY A 296 -0.24 14.28 -7.08
C GLY A 296 -0.61 15.19 -8.26
N GLU A 297 -0.66 16.52 -8.08
CA GLU A 297 -1.14 17.46 -9.11
C GLU A 297 -0.04 18.44 -9.57
N ARG A 298 0.06 18.63 -10.89
CA ARG A 298 1.19 19.28 -11.59
C ARG A 298 1.17 20.82 -11.61
N GLU A 299 0.12 21.47 -11.14
CA GLU A 299 -0.22 22.85 -11.57
C GLU A 299 0.23 24.00 -10.66
N ARG A 300 1.20 23.82 -9.76
CA ARG A 300 1.80 24.97 -9.06
C ARG A 300 3.31 24.82 -8.87
N GLU A 301 4.03 25.87 -9.22
CA GLU A 301 5.43 26.06 -8.85
C GLU A 301 5.56 26.06 -7.31
N LEU A 302 6.36 25.14 -6.79
CA LEU A 302 6.78 25.14 -5.38
C LEU A 302 7.55 26.44 -5.12
N SER A 303 7.37 27.04 -3.93
CA SER A 303 8.29 28.11 -3.52
C SER A 303 9.70 27.55 -3.35
N ASP A 304 10.73 28.40 -3.42
CA ASP A 304 12.13 27.98 -3.25
C ASP A 304 12.34 27.16 -1.96
N ASP A 305 11.74 27.58 -0.85
CA ASP A 305 11.77 26.85 0.43
C ASP A 305 11.13 25.45 0.33
N GLN A 306 10.01 25.33 -0.37
CA GLN A 306 9.32 24.04 -0.54
C GLN A 306 10.12 23.11 -1.46
N LEU A 307 10.70 23.65 -2.53
CA LEU A 307 11.59 22.91 -3.41
C LEU A 307 12.84 22.43 -2.66
N ALA A 308 13.42 23.27 -1.79
CA ALA A 308 14.55 22.89 -0.95
C ALA A 308 14.22 21.71 -0.03
N VAL A 309 13.06 21.70 0.61
CA VAL A 309 12.59 20.56 1.44
C VAL A 309 12.47 19.28 0.61
N VAL A 310 11.91 19.38 -0.59
CA VAL A 310 11.73 18.24 -1.50
C VAL A 310 13.08 17.70 -1.99
N LEU A 311 14.01 18.58 -2.37
CA LEU A 311 15.34 18.19 -2.84
C LEU A 311 16.26 17.68 -1.72
N ALA A 312 15.99 18.05 -0.45
CA ALA A 312 16.71 17.53 0.70
C ALA A 312 16.24 16.12 1.11
N ALA A 313 15.08 15.67 0.64
CA ALA A 313 14.57 14.32 0.90
C ALA A 313 15.18 13.31 -0.09
N ASP A 314 16.36 12.81 0.24
CA ASP A 314 17.15 11.88 -0.57
C ASP A 314 16.51 10.49 -0.76
N ARG A 315 15.46 10.16 0.00
CA ARG A 315 14.70 8.92 -0.12
C ARG A 315 13.38 9.07 -0.88
N LEU A 316 13.08 10.28 -1.39
CA LEU A 316 11.86 10.57 -2.14
C LEU A 316 12.03 10.29 -3.64
N GLU A 317 11.10 9.51 -4.17
CA GLU A 317 10.93 9.23 -5.60
C GLU A 317 9.52 9.66 -6.01
N VAL A 318 9.39 10.47 -7.07
CA VAL A 318 8.10 10.84 -7.66
C VAL A 318 7.97 10.18 -9.02
N VAL A 319 6.92 9.39 -9.22
CA VAL A 319 6.64 8.70 -10.50
C VAL A 319 5.40 9.32 -11.14
N ASP A 320 5.62 10.13 -12.18
CA ASP A 320 4.53 10.65 -13.02
C ASP A 320 4.23 9.62 -14.12
N VAL A 321 3.14 8.88 -13.92
CA VAL A 321 2.73 7.84 -14.88
C VAL A 321 2.10 8.42 -16.14
N SER A 322 1.79 9.72 -16.16
CA SER A 322 1.30 10.44 -17.34
C SER A 322 2.41 11.11 -18.15
N HIS A 323 3.63 11.16 -17.63
CA HIS A 323 4.77 11.69 -18.36
C HIS A 323 5.03 10.88 -19.65
N GLY A 324 5.33 11.57 -20.75
CA GLY A 324 5.60 10.97 -22.06
C GLY A 324 4.38 10.37 -22.76
N TRP A 325 3.15 10.60 -22.30
CA TRP A 325 1.93 9.95 -22.83
C TRP A 325 1.72 10.14 -24.35
N GLU A 326 2.14 11.29 -24.90
CA GLU A 326 2.04 11.58 -26.34
C GLU A 326 2.88 10.59 -27.16
N ASP A 327 4.11 10.35 -26.74
CA ASP A 327 5.02 9.40 -27.39
C ASP A 327 4.57 7.95 -27.20
N ARG A 328 3.90 7.64 -26.07
CA ARG A 328 3.31 6.30 -25.84
C ARG A 328 2.09 6.03 -26.71
N GLY A 329 1.40 7.08 -27.15
CA GLY A 329 0.09 6.99 -27.81
C GLY A 329 -1.08 6.69 -26.87
N PHE A 330 -0.87 6.70 -25.54
CA PHE A 330 -1.92 6.58 -24.54
C PHE A 330 -1.49 7.16 -23.18
N ASP A 331 -2.48 7.61 -22.40
CA ASP A 331 -2.28 8.14 -21.05
C ASP A 331 -2.76 7.15 -19.97
N ILE A 332 -2.09 7.17 -18.83
CA ILE A 332 -2.41 6.38 -17.64
C ILE A 332 -3.17 7.27 -16.68
N THR A 333 -4.49 7.12 -16.61
CA THR A 333 -5.40 8.07 -15.95
C THR A 333 -6.36 7.43 -14.95
N GLY A 334 -7.05 8.28 -14.19
CA GLY A 334 -8.12 7.89 -13.26
C GLY A 334 -7.61 7.44 -11.90
N HIS A 335 -8.41 7.66 -10.85
CA HIS A 335 -7.97 7.54 -9.46
C HIS A 335 -7.50 6.14 -8.98
N ARG A 336 -7.72 5.11 -9.81
CA ARG A 336 -7.29 3.73 -9.56
C ARG A 336 -6.21 3.26 -10.54
N TYR A 337 -5.55 4.17 -11.27
CA TYR A 337 -4.57 3.83 -12.31
C TYR A 337 -3.47 2.90 -11.79
N TRP A 338 -3.01 3.11 -10.56
CA TRP A 338 -1.94 2.35 -9.90
C TRP A 338 -2.28 0.86 -9.76
N PHE A 339 -3.57 0.54 -9.74
CA PHE A 339 -4.10 -0.81 -9.60
C PHE A 339 -4.69 -1.35 -10.90
N ASN A 340 -5.31 -0.48 -11.71
CA ASN A 340 -6.01 -0.88 -12.93
C ASN A 340 -5.16 -0.83 -14.20
N HIS A 341 -3.97 -0.21 -14.17
CA HIS A 341 -3.09 -0.14 -15.33
C HIS A 341 -1.91 -1.11 -15.19
N PRO A 342 -1.69 -2.05 -16.13
CA PRO A 342 -0.60 -3.02 -16.06
C PRO A 342 0.80 -2.42 -15.89
N TRP A 343 1.04 -1.23 -16.44
CA TRP A 343 2.35 -0.57 -16.33
C TRP A 343 2.56 0.07 -14.95
N ALA A 344 1.58 0.82 -14.44
CA ALA A 344 1.69 1.45 -13.12
C ALA A 344 1.73 0.42 -11.98
N SER A 345 0.96 -0.67 -12.13
CA SER A 345 1.01 -1.76 -11.16
C SER A 345 2.30 -2.56 -11.18
N SER A 346 2.98 -2.65 -12.33
CA SER A 346 4.30 -3.26 -12.41
C SER A 346 5.32 -2.48 -11.61
N ASP A 347 5.28 -1.15 -11.71
CA ASP A 347 6.14 -0.28 -10.94
C ASP A 347 5.93 -0.44 -9.43
N LEU A 348 4.66 -0.50 -8.99
CA LEU A 348 4.31 -0.78 -7.60
C LEU A 348 4.86 -2.12 -7.12
N VAL A 349 4.64 -3.20 -7.90
CA VAL A 349 5.11 -4.54 -7.52
C VAL A 349 6.63 -4.54 -7.37
N LEU A 350 7.36 -3.90 -8.29
CA LEU A 350 8.81 -3.79 -8.20
C LEU A 350 9.25 -2.90 -7.03
N ALA A 351 8.58 -1.79 -6.76
CA ALA A 351 8.90 -0.88 -5.66
C ALA A 351 8.84 -1.54 -4.27
N ILE A 352 7.92 -2.51 -4.12
CA ILE A 352 7.68 -3.21 -2.87
C ILE A 352 8.47 -4.52 -2.78
N ARG A 353 8.47 -5.37 -3.83
CA ARG A 353 9.13 -6.69 -3.79
C ARG A 353 10.63 -6.66 -4.02
N SER A 354 11.22 -5.48 -4.26
CA SER A 354 12.63 -5.38 -4.62
C SER A 354 13.29 -4.15 -4.01
N ASP A 355 14.61 -4.14 -4.04
CA ASP A 355 15.42 -3.00 -3.64
C ASP A 355 15.79 -2.12 -4.83
N LEU A 356 15.29 -2.45 -6.03
CA LEU A 356 15.60 -1.76 -7.28
C LEU A 356 15.21 -0.27 -7.19
N GLY A 357 16.14 0.61 -7.55
CA GLY A 357 15.87 2.04 -7.72
C GLY A 357 15.06 2.32 -8.99
N PRO A 358 14.57 3.55 -9.20
CA PRO A 358 13.70 3.90 -10.32
C PRO A 358 14.23 3.47 -11.71
N ALA A 359 15.49 3.75 -12.00
CA ALA A 359 16.11 3.36 -13.27
C ALA A 359 16.21 1.84 -13.45
N GLU A 360 16.46 1.10 -12.36
CA GLU A 360 16.47 -0.37 -12.35
C GLU A 360 15.05 -0.95 -12.52
N ARG A 361 14.02 -0.22 -12.06
CA ARG A 361 12.60 -0.48 -12.32
C ARG A 361 12.13 -0.06 -13.72
N ALA A 362 13.07 0.27 -14.62
CA ALA A 362 12.86 0.70 -16.00
C ALA A 362 12.18 2.07 -16.18
N LEU A 363 12.14 2.90 -15.14
CA LEU A 363 11.66 4.27 -15.23
C LEU A 363 12.70 5.19 -15.89
N GLU A 364 12.22 6.32 -16.42
CA GLU A 364 13.05 7.33 -17.07
C GLU A 364 13.16 8.58 -16.20
N ALA A 365 14.39 9.03 -15.94
CA ALA A 365 14.62 10.26 -15.19
C ALA A 365 14.21 11.48 -16.01
N THR A 366 13.65 12.48 -15.34
CA THR A 366 13.45 13.81 -15.91
C THR A 366 14.60 14.74 -15.50
N ASP A 367 14.55 16.02 -15.92
CA ASP A 367 15.53 17.04 -15.50
C ASP A 367 15.54 17.27 -13.97
N LEU A 368 14.45 16.95 -13.29
CA LEU A 368 14.38 16.92 -11.83
C LEU A 368 14.74 15.50 -11.36
N GLY A 369 15.89 15.35 -10.69
CA GLY A 369 16.45 14.03 -10.33
C GLY A 369 15.57 13.14 -9.42
N ILE A 370 14.53 13.71 -8.82
CA ILE A 370 13.53 12.98 -8.02
C ILE A 370 12.31 12.53 -8.83
N LEU A 371 12.10 13.10 -10.03
CA LEU A 371 10.92 12.90 -10.85
C LEU A 371 11.23 11.93 -12.00
N TRP A 372 10.40 10.90 -12.10
CA TRP A 372 10.54 9.78 -13.01
C TRP A 372 9.28 9.59 -13.84
N GLY A 373 9.44 9.28 -15.12
CA GLY A 373 8.37 8.94 -16.04
C GLY A 373 8.33 7.46 -16.38
N VAL A 374 7.17 7.00 -16.86
CA VAL A 374 7.02 5.67 -17.46
C VAL A 374 7.15 5.81 -18.98
N PRO A 375 8.31 5.46 -19.59
CA PRO A 375 8.61 5.78 -20.99
C PRO A 375 7.80 4.92 -21.99
N PRO A 376 7.72 5.30 -23.27
CA PRO A 376 7.01 4.53 -24.31
C PRO A 376 7.51 3.10 -24.52
N ASP A 377 8.79 2.86 -24.26
CA ASP A 377 9.43 1.55 -24.39
C ASP A 377 9.45 0.77 -23.05
N TYR A 378 8.64 1.16 -22.06
CA TYR A 378 8.66 0.60 -20.70
C TYR A 378 8.61 -0.94 -20.65
N PRO A 379 7.72 -1.66 -21.35
CA PRO A 379 7.72 -3.13 -21.35
C PRO A 379 9.03 -3.72 -21.91
N ALA A 380 9.55 -3.17 -23.01
CA ALA A 380 10.80 -3.63 -23.60
C ALA A 380 11.99 -3.38 -22.66
N ARG A 381 12.02 -2.23 -21.98
CA ARG A 381 13.02 -1.92 -20.95
C ARG A 381 12.94 -2.88 -19.77
N LEU A 382 11.73 -3.18 -19.26
CA LEU A 382 11.54 -4.17 -18.20
C LEU A 382 12.12 -5.52 -18.60
N ARG A 383 11.80 -6.02 -19.81
CA ARG A 383 12.37 -7.28 -20.32
C ARG A 383 13.88 -7.24 -20.34
N ALA A 384 14.48 -6.19 -20.91
CA ALA A 384 15.92 -6.06 -21.03
C ALA A 384 16.63 -5.96 -19.66
N ARG A 385 16.02 -5.26 -18.69
CA ARG A 385 16.61 -5.06 -17.36
C ARG A 385 16.48 -6.30 -16.47
N LEU A 386 15.29 -6.89 -16.42
CA LEU A 386 14.98 -7.99 -15.50
C LEU A 386 15.50 -9.35 -15.97
N SER A 387 15.89 -9.48 -17.24
CA SER A 387 16.53 -10.69 -17.78
C SER A 387 18.05 -10.73 -17.56
N ARG A 388 18.61 -9.76 -16.82
CA ARG A 388 20.04 -9.70 -16.53
C ARG A 388 20.40 -10.63 -15.38
N ASP A 389 21.37 -11.53 -15.62
CA ASP A 389 21.86 -12.47 -14.60
C ASP A 389 22.53 -11.77 -13.40
N ASP A 390 23.05 -10.56 -13.59
CA ASP A 390 23.71 -9.78 -12.55
C ASP A 390 22.76 -8.88 -11.73
N LEU A 391 21.46 -8.89 -12.03
CA LEU A 391 20.48 -8.07 -11.32
C LEU A 391 20.18 -8.63 -9.93
N VAL A 392 20.58 -7.86 -8.91
CA VAL A 392 20.25 -8.18 -7.51
C VAL A 392 18.91 -7.54 -7.14
N ILE A 393 17.84 -8.35 -7.16
CA ILE A 393 16.47 -7.90 -6.83
C ILE A 393 16.35 -7.50 -5.35
N ARG A 394 17.03 -8.22 -4.45
CA ARG A 394 17.06 -7.95 -3.00
C ARG A 394 18.52 -7.89 -2.56
N ARG A 395 18.94 -6.74 -2.03
CA ARG A 395 20.30 -6.56 -1.53
C ARG A 395 20.39 -7.12 -0.11
N GLN A 396 21.52 -7.74 0.23
CA GLN A 396 21.77 -8.13 1.61
C GLN A 396 21.86 -6.85 2.44
N ASP A 397 20.99 -6.74 3.44
CA ASP A 397 20.93 -5.61 4.37
C ASP A 397 22.19 -5.51 5.23
#